data_AF-A0A0M8XXW6-F1
#
_entry.id   AF-A0A0M8XXW6-F1
#
_cell.length_a   1.000
_cell.length_b   1.000
_cell.length_c   1.000
_cell.angle_alpha   90.00
_cell.angle_beta   90.00
_cell.angle_gamma   90.00
#
_symmetry.space_group_name_H-M   'P 1'
#
loop_
_entity.id
_entity.type
_entity.pdbx_description
1 polymer ?
#
loop_
_entity_poly.entity_id
_entity_poly.type
_entity_poly.pdbx_seq_one_letter_code
_entity_poly.pdbx_strand_id
1 'polypeptide(L)'
;MPTDHSADPRPAATAGATSPVRPGWPEIVVGLLALTATAAALVFFGPRGPLDLDPVVLGLVVAAWSGVAGLVGFAAAAVLRVRSLGAFGIRRTTWRWMMIGAAWGVVALAAKGALILGITALTGFDSNPQGMYYDAAGGGAPALALTALFLAVLTPIGEEFLFRGVITNALLRYGPMVGVLGGSAVFALFHGINIILPAAFVVGVIAAEVMRRSGSVWPAVAVHAVNNLALPLLVLVTGTTGPA
;
A
#
# COMPACT_ATOMS: atom_id res chain seq x y z
N MET A 1 45.00 -3.67 61.00
CA MET A 1 43.75 -4.10 60.37
C MET A 1 43.73 -3.60 58.94
N PRO A 2 43.92 -4.47 57.92
CA PRO A 2 43.63 -4.15 56.54
C PRO A 2 42.18 -4.56 56.21
N THR A 3 41.40 -3.64 55.64
CA THR A 3 40.02 -3.89 55.17
C THR A 3 40.06 -4.59 53.82
N ASP A 4 39.54 -5.82 53.79
CA ASP A 4 39.34 -6.63 52.59
C ASP A 4 38.12 -6.11 51.81
N HIS A 5 38.36 -5.57 50.61
CA HIS A 5 37.29 -5.18 49.68
C HIS A 5 36.94 -6.38 48.81
N SER A 6 35.88 -7.09 49.18
CA SER A 6 35.26 -8.12 48.36
C SER A 6 34.78 -7.53 47.03
N ALA A 7 35.37 -8.00 45.93
CA ALA A 7 34.91 -7.71 44.59
C ALA A 7 33.59 -8.45 44.34
N ASP A 8 32.51 -7.69 44.15
CA ASP A 8 31.18 -8.17 43.77
C ASP A 8 31.17 -8.57 42.28
N PRO A 9 31.01 -9.86 41.92
CA PRO A 9 30.94 -10.27 40.53
C PRO A 9 29.53 -9.97 40.00
N ARG A 10 29.38 -8.83 39.31
CA ARG A 10 28.13 -8.54 38.56
C ARG A 10 27.84 -9.70 37.60
N PRO A 11 26.63 -10.29 37.63
CA PRO A 11 26.25 -11.30 36.67
C PRO A 11 26.32 -10.73 35.26
N ALA A 12 27.07 -11.39 34.38
CA ALA A 12 27.06 -11.11 32.95
C ALA A 12 25.62 -11.28 32.44
N ALA A 13 24.97 -10.15 32.12
CA ALA A 13 23.68 -10.16 31.46
C ALA A 13 23.83 -10.90 30.13
N THR A 14 23.32 -12.13 30.08
CA THR A 14 23.21 -12.90 28.85
C THR A 14 22.31 -12.14 27.90
N ALA A 15 22.91 -11.53 26.88
CA ALA A 15 22.24 -10.89 25.77
C ALA A 15 21.56 -11.94 24.88
N GLY A 16 20.49 -12.54 25.38
CA GLY A 16 19.50 -13.27 24.59
C GLY A 16 18.51 -12.30 23.97
N ALA A 17 19.00 -11.31 23.21
CA ALA A 17 18.12 -10.45 22.42
C ALA A 17 17.56 -11.29 21.26
N THR A 18 16.44 -11.97 21.49
CA THR A 18 15.70 -12.63 20.42
C THR A 18 15.39 -11.57 19.36
N SER A 19 15.83 -11.83 18.12
CA SER A 19 15.54 -10.91 17.02
C SER A 19 14.03 -10.68 16.95
N PRO A 20 13.56 -9.43 16.80
CA PRO A 20 12.13 -9.15 16.76
C PRO A 20 11.47 -9.97 15.65
N VAL A 21 10.38 -10.66 16.01
CA VAL A 21 9.60 -11.47 15.07
C VAL A 21 9.10 -10.54 13.95
N ARG A 22 9.42 -10.88 12.71
CA ARG A 22 9.06 -10.13 11.50
C ARG A 22 8.71 -11.10 10.36
N PRO A 23 7.90 -10.67 9.37
CA PRO A 23 7.63 -11.47 8.18
C PRO A 23 8.90 -11.83 7.41
N GLY A 24 8.84 -12.93 6.66
CA GLY A 24 9.91 -13.37 5.79
C GLY A 24 9.45 -13.86 4.43
N TRP A 25 10.27 -14.67 3.76
CA TRP A 25 9.98 -15.14 2.40
C TRP A 25 8.66 -15.94 2.29
N PRO A 26 8.32 -16.85 3.22
CA PRO A 26 7.05 -17.56 3.15
C PRO A 26 5.83 -16.63 3.19
N GLU A 27 5.87 -15.60 4.06
CA GLU A 27 4.79 -14.61 4.15
C GLU A 27 4.70 -13.74 2.88
N ILE A 28 5.84 -13.35 2.30
CA ILE A 28 5.86 -12.65 1.00
C ILE A 28 5.24 -13.53 -0.09
N VAL A 29 5.72 -14.77 -0.26
CA VAL A 29 5.30 -15.66 -1.35
C VAL A 29 3.81 -15.97 -1.25
N VAL A 30 3.33 -16.39 -0.07
CA VAL A 30 1.93 -16.73 0.12
C VAL A 30 1.04 -15.49 0.00
N GLY A 31 1.47 -14.34 0.53
CA GLY A 31 0.71 -13.10 0.40
C GLY A 31 0.57 -12.65 -1.05
N LEU A 32 1.65 -12.73 -1.84
CA LEU A 32 1.64 -12.39 -3.26
C LEU A 32 0.84 -13.39 -4.10
N LEU A 33 0.92 -14.69 -3.80
CA LEU A 33 0.12 -15.71 -4.48
C LEU A 33 -1.37 -15.51 -4.20
N ALA A 34 -1.74 -15.26 -2.94
CA ALA A 34 -3.13 -14.97 -2.56
C ALA A 34 -3.63 -13.68 -3.23
N LEU A 35 -2.85 -12.60 -3.19
CA LEU A 35 -3.15 -11.36 -3.91
C LEU A 35 -3.38 -11.62 -5.41
N THR A 36 -2.49 -12.36 -6.05
CA THR A 36 -2.57 -12.66 -7.50
C THR A 36 -3.79 -13.52 -7.82
N ALA A 37 -4.06 -14.55 -7.03
CA ALA A 37 -5.24 -15.41 -7.21
C ALA A 37 -6.54 -14.61 -7.03
N THR A 38 -6.61 -13.74 -6.02
CA THR A 38 -7.75 -12.86 -5.82
C THR A 38 -7.88 -11.86 -6.97
N ALA A 39 -6.81 -11.17 -7.36
CA ALA A 39 -6.82 -10.24 -8.49
C ALA A 39 -7.25 -10.91 -9.80
N ALA A 40 -6.80 -12.14 -10.07
CA ALA A 40 -7.18 -12.90 -11.25
C ALA A 40 -8.68 -13.19 -11.32
N ALA A 41 -9.39 -13.27 -10.18
CA ALA A 41 -10.83 -13.45 -10.18
C ALA A 41 -11.61 -12.22 -10.73
N LEU A 42 -10.95 -11.07 -10.94
CA LEU A 42 -11.56 -9.93 -11.65
C LEU A 42 -11.99 -10.27 -13.08
N VAL A 43 -11.40 -11.28 -13.71
CA VAL A 43 -11.78 -11.72 -15.06
C VAL A 43 -13.24 -12.17 -15.15
N PHE A 44 -13.86 -12.56 -14.04
CA PHE A 44 -15.28 -12.93 -14.00
C PHE A 44 -16.21 -11.70 -14.05
N PHE A 45 -15.72 -10.53 -13.68
CA PHE A 45 -16.50 -9.29 -13.62
C PHE A 45 -16.24 -8.35 -14.80
N GLY A 46 -15.07 -8.44 -15.45
CA GLY A 46 -14.69 -7.57 -16.56
C GLY A 46 -15.48 -7.79 -17.86
N PRO A 47 -15.19 -7.01 -18.93
CA PRO A 47 -15.95 -7.04 -20.19
C PRO A 47 -15.94 -8.38 -20.95
N ARG A 48 -15.03 -9.28 -20.59
CA ARG A 48 -14.95 -10.66 -21.12
C ARG A 48 -15.50 -11.70 -20.14
N GLY A 49 -16.02 -11.25 -19.00
CA GLY A 49 -16.57 -12.06 -17.94
C GLY A 49 -18.05 -12.36 -18.18
N PRO A 50 -18.60 -13.40 -17.52
CA PRO A 50 -19.97 -13.86 -17.73
C PRO A 50 -21.06 -12.91 -17.19
N LEU A 51 -20.70 -11.83 -16.50
CA LEU A 51 -21.65 -11.00 -15.73
C LEU A 51 -22.06 -9.68 -16.40
N ASP A 52 -21.48 -9.32 -17.56
CA ASP A 52 -21.78 -8.12 -18.38
C ASP A 52 -22.24 -6.90 -17.56
N LEU A 53 -21.37 -6.45 -16.65
CA LEU A 53 -21.70 -5.40 -15.69
C LEU A 53 -21.69 -4.02 -16.33
N ASP A 54 -22.65 -3.17 -15.93
CA ASP A 54 -22.65 -1.75 -16.23
C ASP A 54 -21.30 -1.09 -15.81
N PRO A 55 -20.76 -0.13 -16.59
CA PRO A 55 -19.45 0.47 -16.32
C PRO A 55 -19.29 1.07 -14.91
N VAL A 56 -20.34 1.68 -14.37
CA VAL A 56 -20.32 2.24 -13.00
C VAL A 56 -20.17 1.11 -11.99
N VAL A 57 -20.97 0.05 -12.15
CA VAL A 57 -20.94 -1.12 -11.26
C VAL A 57 -19.59 -1.84 -11.36
N LEU A 58 -19.07 -2.02 -12.57
CA LEU A 58 -17.76 -2.62 -12.79
C LEU A 58 -16.65 -1.79 -12.12
N GLY A 59 -16.66 -0.47 -12.29
CA GLY A 59 -15.70 0.42 -11.64
C GLY A 59 -15.75 0.34 -10.11
N LEU A 60 -16.95 0.27 -9.53
CA LEU A 60 -17.13 0.06 -8.08
C LEU A 60 -16.61 -1.30 -7.62
N VAL A 61 -16.91 -2.37 -8.37
CA VAL A 61 -16.42 -3.72 -8.08
C VAL A 61 -14.89 -3.72 -8.07
N VAL A 62 -14.24 -3.13 -9.07
CA VAL A 62 -12.77 -3.14 -9.13
C VAL A 62 -12.13 -2.21 -8.09
N ALA A 63 -12.76 -1.07 -7.79
CA ALA A 63 -12.31 -0.21 -6.69
C ALA A 63 -12.33 -0.95 -5.35
N ALA A 64 -13.41 -1.69 -5.06
CA ALA A 64 -13.50 -2.53 -3.87
C ALA A 64 -12.49 -3.69 -3.92
N TRP A 65 -12.37 -4.33 -5.09
CA TRP A 65 -11.56 -5.52 -5.28
C TRP A 65 -10.07 -5.27 -5.08
N SER A 66 -9.56 -4.08 -5.46
CA SER A 66 -8.17 -3.69 -5.22
C SER A 66 -7.80 -3.81 -3.73
N GLY A 67 -8.63 -3.24 -2.84
CA GLY A 67 -8.43 -3.37 -1.40
C GLY A 67 -8.72 -4.76 -0.83
N VAL A 68 -9.74 -5.46 -1.34
CA VAL A 68 -10.03 -6.85 -0.94
C VAL A 68 -8.86 -7.77 -1.26
N ALA A 69 -8.27 -7.65 -2.45
CA ALA A 69 -7.14 -8.47 -2.88
C ALA A 69 -5.91 -8.23 -1.99
N GLY A 70 -5.63 -6.96 -1.64
CA GLY A 70 -4.59 -6.61 -0.66
C GLY A 70 -4.85 -7.21 0.73
N LEU A 71 -6.09 -7.10 1.24
CA LEU A 71 -6.47 -7.69 2.53
C LEU A 71 -6.38 -9.22 2.55
N VAL A 72 -6.82 -9.89 1.48
CA VAL A 72 -6.72 -11.36 1.36
C VAL A 72 -5.25 -11.79 1.31
N GLY A 73 -4.42 -11.09 0.55
CA GLY A 73 -2.98 -11.33 0.53
C GLY A 73 -2.34 -11.13 1.91
N PHE A 74 -2.68 -10.06 2.61
CA PHE A 74 -2.23 -9.82 3.98
C PHE A 74 -2.71 -10.91 4.94
N ALA A 75 -4.00 -11.27 4.90
CA ALA A 75 -4.58 -12.27 5.78
C ALA A 75 -3.92 -13.63 5.59
N ALA A 76 -3.71 -14.05 4.33
CA ALA A 76 -3.00 -15.27 4.00
C ALA A 76 -1.57 -15.28 4.58
N ALA A 77 -0.84 -14.17 4.46
CA ALA A 77 0.49 -14.02 5.05
C ALA A 77 0.45 -14.04 6.60
N ALA A 78 -0.52 -13.36 7.20
CA ALA A 78 -0.65 -13.20 8.65
C ALA A 78 -1.02 -14.49 9.39
N VAL A 79 -1.77 -15.40 8.77
CA VAL A 79 -2.17 -16.67 9.41
C VAL A 79 -1.09 -17.75 9.38
N LEU A 80 -0.05 -17.60 8.54
CA LEU A 80 0.99 -18.62 8.36
C LEU A 80 1.75 -18.93 9.65
N ARG A 81 2.61 -18.01 10.10
CA ARG A 81 3.55 -18.25 11.20
C ARG A 81 3.64 -17.11 12.21
N VAL A 82 3.41 -15.87 11.77
CA VAL A 82 3.56 -14.69 12.61
C VAL A 82 2.20 -14.28 13.19
N ARG A 83 1.96 -14.60 14.46
CA ARG A 83 0.65 -14.41 15.12
C ARG A 83 0.41 -13.03 15.74
N SER A 84 1.33 -12.08 15.55
CA SER A 84 1.23 -10.71 16.09
C SER A 84 1.10 -9.68 14.98
N LEU A 85 0.01 -8.90 14.98
CA LEU A 85 -0.17 -7.78 14.06
C LEU A 85 0.92 -6.71 14.19
N GLY A 86 1.48 -6.55 15.41
CA GLY A 86 2.60 -5.64 15.65
C GLY A 86 3.87 -6.02 14.90
N ALA A 87 4.09 -7.31 14.61
CA ALA A 87 5.21 -7.80 13.81
C ALA A 87 5.13 -7.35 12.34
N PHE A 88 3.91 -7.03 11.86
CA PHE A 88 3.65 -6.44 10.54
C PHE A 88 3.60 -4.90 10.58
N GLY A 89 3.99 -4.27 11.69
CA GLY A 89 3.89 -2.81 11.84
C GLY A 89 2.45 -2.30 11.97
N ILE A 90 1.45 -3.18 12.15
CA ILE A 90 0.07 -2.79 12.46
C ILE A 90 0.00 -2.51 13.96
N ARG A 91 0.38 -1.27 14.30
CA ARG A 91 0.39 -0.75 15.67
C ARG A 91 0.07 0.74 15.67
N ARG A 92 -0.46 1.22 16.78
CA ARG A 92 -0.79 2.64 16.97
C ARG A 92 0.46 3.51 16.74
N THR A 93 0.22 4.71 16.24
CA THR A 93 1.25 5.75 16.03
C THR A 93 0.73 7.08 16.57
N THR A 94 1.58 8.09 16.59
CA THR A 94 1.20 9.44 17.03
C THR A 94 0.48 10.20 15.92
N TRP A 95 -0.35 11.17 16.30
CA TRP A 95 -0.99 12.07 15.33
C TRP A 95 0.01 12.84 14.48
N ARG A 96 1.18 13.18 15.06
CA ARG A 96 2.31 13.78 14.32
C ARG A 96 2.70 12.93 13.12
N TRP A 97 2.81 11.61 13.28
CA TRP A 97 3.15 10.72 12.16
C TRP A 97 2.02 10.59 11.14
N MET A 98 0.75 10.65 11.56
CA MET A 98 -0.38 10.70 10.64
C MET A 98 -0.37 11.97 9.79
N MET A 99 -0.10 13.13 10.40
CA MET A 99 0.02 14.40 9.67
C MET A 99 1.22 14.40 8.72
N ILE A 100 2.36 13.82 9.13
CA ILE A 100 3.53 13.63 8.26
C ILE A 100 3.15 12.75 7.07
N GLY A 101 2.43 11.66 7.30
CA GLY A 101 1.93 10.78 6.23
C GLY A 101 1.02 11.52 5.26
N ALA A 102 0.04 12.27 5.76
CA ALA A 102 -0.85 13.06 4.91
C ALA A 102 -0.11 14.13 4.09
N ALA A 103 0.82 14.86 4.72
CA ALA A 103 1.64 15.86 4.04
C ALA A 103 2.51 15.25 2.94
N TRP A 104 3.17 14.12 3.22
CA TRP A 104 3.91 13.38 2.20
C TRP A 104 3.00 12.75 1.14
N GLY A 105 1.74 12.46 1.46
CA GLY A 105 0.70 12.09 0.49
C GLY A 105 0.46 13.19 -0.55
N VAL A 106 0.36 14.45 -0.11
CA VAL A 106 0.22 15.60 -1.02
C VAL A 106 1.46 15.77 -1.89
N VAL A 107 2.66 15.64 -1.30
CA VAL A 107 3.92 15.70 -2.07
C VAL A 107 3.98 14.57 -3.09
N ALA A 108 3.60 13.34 -2.71
CA ALA A 108 3.55 12.19 -3.60
C ALA A 108 2.54 12.40 -4.74
N LEU A 109 1.39 13.02 -4.46
CA LEU A 109 0.38 13.37 -5.47
C LEU A 109 0.94 14.34 -6.50
N ALA A 110 1.61 15.41 -6.07
CA ALA A 110 2.26 16.36 -6.97
C ALA A 110 3.39 15.71 -7.78
N ALA A 111 4.25 14.94 -7.12
CA ALA A 111 5.37 14.26 -7.76
C ALA A 111 4.91 13.24 -8.79
N LYS A 112 3.91 12.41 -8.48
CA LYS A 112 3.36 11.46 -9.46
C LYS A 112 2.67 12.17 -10.62
N GLY A 113 1.96 13.27 -10.36
CA GLY A 113 1.30 14.05 -11.41
C GLY A 113 2.31 14.65 -12.38
N ALA A 114 3.35 15.31 -11.87
CA ALA A 114 4.43 15.84 -12.70
C ALA A 114 5.16 14.75 -13.49
N LEU A 115 5.39 13.58 -12.87
CA LEU A 115 6.03 12.45 -13.54
C LEU A 115 5.18 11.89 -14.68
N ILE A 116 3.88 11.67 -14.44
CA ILE A 116 2.94 11.22 -15.48
C ILE A 116 2.92 12.22 -16.64
N LEU A 117 2.76 13.52 -16.35
CA LEU A 117 2.75 14.56 -17.37
C LEU A 117 4.06 14.59 -18.17
N GLY A 118 5.21 14.48 -17.50
CA GLY A 118 6.52 14.45 -18.14
C GLY A 118 6.70 13.24 -19.06
N ILE A 119 6.35 12.04 -18.59
CA ILE A 119 6.44 10.81 -19.40
C ILE A 119 5.54 10.91 -20.62
N THR A 120 4.27 11.31 -20.44
CA THR A 120 3.33 11.43 -21.54
C THR A 120 3.78 12.50 -22.54
N ALA A 121 4.26 13.66 -22.09
CA ALA A 121 4.76 14.70 -22.99
C ALA A 121 6.00 14.29 -23.79
N LEU A 122 6.88 13.47 -23.22
CA LEU A 122 8.13 13.04 -23.87
C LEU A 122 7.95 11.81 -24.78
N THR A 123 7.01 10.92 -24.44
CA THR A 123 6.92 9.59 -25.07
C THR A 123 5.59 9.32 -25.75
N GLY A 124 4.55 10.11 -25.45
CA GLY A 124 3.18 9.81 -25.83
C GLY A 124 2.55 8.63 -25.08
N PHE A 125 3.24 8.03 -24.11
CA PHE A 125 2.72 6.90 -23.34
C PHE A 125 1.70 7.38 -22.30
N ASP A 126 0.44 6.97 -22.45
CA ASP A 126 -0.69 7.41 -21.64
C ASP A 126 -1.63 6.27 -21.21
N SER A 127 -1.29 5.02 -21.52
CA SER A 127 -2.09 3.84 -21.14
C SER A 127 -2.36 3.84 -19.65
N ASN A 128 -3.62 4.04 -19.26
CA ASN A 128 -4.04 4.17 -17.87
C ASN A 128 -5.22 3.23 -17.57
N PRO A 129 -5.03 2.15 -16.80
CA PRO A 129 -6.11 1.22 -16.47
C PRO A 129 -7.12 1.79 -15.47
N GLN A 130 -6.92 2.99 -14.93
CA GLN A 130 -7.76 3.58 -13.89
C GLN A 130 -9.00 4.33 -14.41
N GLY A 131 -9.25 4.33 -15.73
CA GLY A 131 -10.40 5.02 -16.35
C GLY A 131 -11.75 4.62 -15.74
N MET A 132 -11.93 3.32 -15.50
CA MET A 132 -13.08 2.71 -14.83
C MET A 132 -13.39 3.26 -13.42
N TYR A 133 -12.42 3.84 -12.71
CA TYR A 133 -12.70 4.52 -11.44
C TYR A 133 -13.40 5.87 -11.64
N TYR A 134 -13.17 6.54 -12.76
CA TYR A 134 -13.88 7.75 -13.12
C TYR A 134 -15.33 7.45 -13.50
N ASP A 135 -15.59 6.32 -14.17
CA ASP A 135 -16.96 5.88 -14.47
C ASP A 135 -17.73 5.63 -13.17
N ALA A 136 -17.14 4.91 -12.23
CA ALA A 136 -17.72 4.69 -10.90
C ALA A 136 -17.98 6.01 -10.14
N ALA A 137 -17.00 6.93 -10.13
CA ALA A 137 -17.15 8.22 -9.47
C ALA A 137 -18.20 9.12 -10.17
N GLY A 138 -18.36 8.99 -11.49
CA GLY A 138 -19.31 9.73 -12.30
C GLY A 138 -20.76 9.21 -12.23
N GLY A 139 -20.98 8.02 -11.68
CA GLY A 139 -22.29 7.37 -11.58
C GLY A 139 -23.30 7.98 -10.59
N GLY A 140 -23.10 9.23 -10.18
CA GLY A 140 -23.96 9.94 -9.21
C GLY A 140 -23.47 9.85 -7.76
N ALA A 141 -24.14 10.58 -6.87
CA ALA A 141 -23.68 10.79 -5.48
C ALA A 141 -23.41 9.49 -4.68
N PRO A 142 -24.26 8.45 -4.74
CA PRO A 142 -23.97 7.19 -4.05
C PRO A 142 -22.72 6.48 -4.60
N ALA A 143 -22.56 6.43 -5.92
CA ALA A 143 -21.43 5.78 -6.57
C ALA A 143 -20.11 6.55 -6.30
N LEU A 144 -20.17 7.88 -6.29
CA LEU A 144 -19.05 8.73 -5.87
C LEU A 144 -18.63 8.44 -4.42
N ALA A 145 -19.59 8.36 -3.50
CA ALA A 145 -19.31 8.09 -2.08
C ALA A 145 -18.68 6.70 -1.89
N LEU A 146 -19.17 5.67 -2.57
CA LEU A 146 -18.61 4.33 -2.55
C LEU A 146 -17.21 4.30 -3.18
N THR A 147 -17.01 4.99 -4.31
CA THR A 147 -15.70 5.10 -4.95
C THR A 147 -14.68 5.75 -4.00
N ALA A 148 -15.05 6.84 -3.33
CA ALA A 148 -14.21 7.47 -2.33
C ALA A 148 -13.89 6.54 -1.16
N LEU A 149 -14.88 5.81 -0.64
CA LEU A 149 -14.67 4.81 0.42
C LEU A 149 -13.71 3.70 -0.02
N PHE A 150 -13.92 3.13 -1.19
CA PHE A 150 -13.13 2.00 -1.66
C PHE A 150 -11.70 2.40 -2.03
N LEU A 151 -11.52 3.54 -2.71
CA LEU A 151 -10.21 4.00 -3.13
C LEU A 151 -9.43 4.69 -2.01
N ALA A 152 -10.06 5.52 -1.17
CA ALA A 152 -9.33 6.29 -0.16
C ALA A 152 -9.23 5.58 1.20
N VAL A 153 -9.99 4.51 1.44
CA VAL A 153 -9.98 3.78 2.71
C VAL A 153 -9.63 2.31 2.50
N LEU A 154 -10.48 1.55 1.80
CA LEU A 154 -10.33 0.11 1.69
C LEU A 154 -9.03 -0.30 0.98
N THR A 155 -8.76 0.32 -0.17
CA THR A 155 -7.57 0.05 -0.99
C THR A 155 -6.28 0.35 -0.24
N PRO A 156 -6.07 1.57 0.32
CA PRO A 156 -4.92 1.87 1.16
C PRO A 156 -4.74 0.91 2.32
N ILE A 157 -5.81 0.54 3.03
CA ILE A 157 -5.66 -0.41 4.15
C ILE A 157 -5.17 -1.77 3.65
N GLY A 158 -5.84 -2.35 2.64
CA GLY A 158 -5.49 -3.66 2.12
C GLY A 158 -4.08 -3.71 1.54
N GLU A 159 -3.77 -2.78 0.65
CA GLU A 159 -2.48 -2.75 -0.02
C GLU A 159 -1.34 -2.42 0.94
N GLU A 160 -1.47 -1.42 1.82
CA GLU A 160 -0.38 -1.10 2.75
C GLU A 160 -0.14 -2.22 3.78
N PHE A 161 -1.17 -2.95 4.21
CA PHE A 161 -0.99 -4.07 5.11
C PHE A 161 -0.14 -5.18 4.48
N LEU A 162 -0.37 -5.49 3.21
CA LEU A 162 0.43 -6.47 2.48
C LEU A 162 1.80 -5.90 2.09
N PHE A 163 1.84 -4.81 1.32
CA PHE A 163 3.09 -4.32 0.73
C PHE A 163 4.02 -3.72 1.79
N ARG A 164 3.50 -2.92 2.74
CA ARG A 164 4.36 -2.30 3.77
C ARG A 164 4.50 -3.21 4.98
N GLY A 165 3.39 -3.79 5.42
CA GLY A 165 3.38 -4.64 6.61
C GLY A 165 4.09 -5.97 6.42
N VAL A 166 4.00 -6.59 5.24
CA VAL A 166 4.68 -7.86 4.91
C VAL A 166 5.96 -7.63 4.11
N ILE A 167 5.86 -7.08 2.91
CA ILE A 167 6.95 -7.13 1.92
C ILE A 167 8.09 -6.19 2.30
N THR A 168 7.83 -4.88 2.40
CA THR A 168 8.83 -3.88 2.82
C THR A 168 9.43 -4.26 4.16
N ASN A 169 8.60 -4.60 5.14
CA ASN A 169 9.04 -4.98 6.49
C ASN A 169 9.97 -6.21 6.48
N ALA A 170 9.66 -7.24 5.69
CA ALA A 170 10.52 -8.40 5.52
C ALA A 170 11.85 -8.04 4.84
N LEU A 171 11.82 -7.18 3.81
CA LEU A 171 13.00 -6.76 3.05
C LEU A 171 13.91 -5.79 3.83
N LEU A 172 13.38 -5.05 4.82
CA LEU A 172 14.18 -4.19 5.70
C LEU A 172 15.27 -4.94 6.48
N ARG A 173 15.20 -6.28 6.55
CA ARG A 173 16.29 -7.09 7.11
C ARG A 173 17.60 -7.01 6.31
N TYR A 174 17.53 -6.60 5.05
CA TYR A 174 18.68 -6.39 4.17
C TYR A 174 19.11 -4.92 4.10
N GLY A 175 18.53 -4.08 4.96
CA GLY A 175 18.84 -2.66 5.09
C GLY A 175 17.75 -1.75 4.52
N PRO A 176 17.81 -0.43 4.86
CA PRO A 176 16.79 0.53 4.47
C PRO A 176 16.57 0.62 2.96
N MET A 177 17.66 0.64 2.17
CA MET A 177 17.57 0.79 0.72
C MET A 177 16.83 -0.37 0.06
N VAL A 178 17.20 -1.61 0.42
CA VAL A 178 16.57 -2.82 -0.12
C VAL A 178 15.10 -2.91 0.30
N GLY A 179 14.79 -2.59 1.57
CA GLY A 179 13.42 -2.58 2.04
C GLY A 179 12.54 -1.58 1.32
N VAL A 180 12.98 -0.31 1.25
CA VAL A 180 12.21 0.77 0.65
C VAL A 180 12.09 0.60 -0.85
N LEU A 181 13.21 0.45 -1.58
CA LEU A 181 13.17 0.36 -3.04
C LEU A 181 12.59 -0.99 -3.51
N GLY A 182 12.98 -2.09 -2.87
CA GLY A 182 12.51 -3.42 -3.24
C GLY A 182 11.01 -3.59 -3.01
N GLY A 183 10.48 -3.18 -1.84
CA GLY A 183 9.05 -3.23 -1.56
C GLY A 183 8.24 -2.33 -2.51
N SER A 184 8.76 -1.13 -2.82
CA SER A 184 8.13 -0.19 -3.75
C SER A 184 8.15 -0.69 -5.20
N ALA A 185 9.21 -1.37 -5.62
CA ALA A 185 9.29 -1.98 -6.95
C ALA A 185 8.26 -3.10 -7.11
N VAL A 186 8.13 -3.98 -6.11
CA VAL A 186 7.11 -5.04 -6.13
C VAL A 186 5.70 -4.42 -6.18
N PHE A 187 5.43 -3.40 -5.35
CA PHE A 187 4.16 -2.66 -5.39
C PHE A 187 3.85 -2.07 -6.78
N ALA A 188 4.83 -1.40 -7.39
CA ALA A 188 4.67 -0.80 -8.71
C ALA A 188 4.44 -1.85 -9.81
N LEU A 189 5.12 -3.00 -9.74
CA LEU A 189 4.92 -4.09 -10.70
C LEU A 189 3.52 -4.69 -10.65
N PHE A 190 2.88 -4.72 -9.46
CA PHE A 190 1.49 -5.17 -9.32
C PHE A 190 0.48 -4.22 -9.97
N HIS A 191 0.88 -3.00 -10.31
CA HIS A 191 0.05 -2.10 -11.11
C HIS A 191 0.12 -2.42 -12.61
N GLY A 192 1.02 -3.30 -13.07
CA GLY A 192 1.21 -3.67 -14.47
C GLY A 192 2.07 -2.67 -15.27
N ILE A 193 2.41 -3.01 -16.51
CA ILE A 193 3.22 -2.13 -17.39
C ILE A 193 2.31 -1.08 -18.04
N ASN A 194 2.11 0.04 -17.36
CA ASN A 194 1.29 1.18 -17.79
C ASN A 194 1.78 2.48 -17.12
N ILE A 195 1.12 3.61 -17.38
CA ILE A 195 1.55 4.92 -16.87
C ILE A 195 1.51 5.02 -15.33
N ILE A 196 0.75 4.14 -14.68
CA ILE A 196 0.64 4.09 -13.22
C ILE A 196 1.85 3.43 -12.58
N LEU A 197 2.60 2.53 -13.26
CA LEU A 197 3.79 1.89 -12.70
C LEU A 197 4.82 2.90 -12.14
N PRO A 198 5.33 3.87 -12.92
CA PRO A 198 6.30 4.83 -12.40
C PRO A 198 5.71 5.71 -11.28
N ALA A 199 4.43 6.07 -11.37
CA ALA A 199 3.71 6.80 -10.33
C ALA A 199 3.59 6.00 -9.02
N ALA A 200 3.19 4.73 -9.10
CA ALA A 200 3.07 3.80 -7.99
C ALA A 200 4.42 3.54 -7.33
N PHE A 201 5.52 3.53 -8.09
CA PHE A 201 6.87 3.44 -7.53
C PHE A 201 7.20 4.65 -6.65
N VAL A 202 6.91 5.88 -7.11
CA VAL A 202 7.16 7.12 -6.34
C VAL A 202 6.34 7.14 -5.04
N VAL A 203 5.02 6.88 -5.14
CA VAL A 203 4.15 6.77 -3.95
C VAL A 203 4.62 5.63 -3.04
N GLY A 204 5.02 4.52 -3.66
CA GLY A 204 5.75 3.38 -3.12
C GLY A 204 6.81 3.78 -2.11
N VAL A 205 7.82 4.46 -2.62
CA VAL A 205 9.04 4.87 -1.90
C VAL A 205 8.71 5.77 -0.73
N ILE A 206 7.83 6.76 -0.95
CA ILE A 206 7.44 7.72 0.09
C ILE A 206 6.71 7.00 1.22
N ALA A 207 5.69 6.19 0.91
CA ALA A 207 4.94 5.44 1.90
C ALA A 207 5.82 4.44 2.66
N ALA A 208 6.72 3.73 1.97
CA ALA A 208 7.67 2.80 2.58
C ALA A 208 8.64 3.51 3.54
N GLU A 209 9.15 4.70 3.17
CA GLU A 209 10.05 5.46 4.03
C GLU A 209 9.35 6.03 5.27
N VAL A 210 8.12 6.53 5.13
CA VAL A 210 7.31 7.00 6.26
C VAL A 210 6.97 5.83 7.21
N MET A 211 6.61 4.65 6.67
CA MET A 211 6.40 3.44 7.48
C MET A 211 7.68 3.03 8.21
N ARG A 212 8.83 3.00 7.52
CA ARG A 212 10.12 2.63 8.11
C ARG A 212 10.50 3.52 9.29
N ARG A 213 10.30 4.85 9.15
CA ARG A 213 10.66 5.81 10.21
C ARG A 213 9.67 5.85 11.37
N SER A 214 8.38 5.69 11.09
CA SER A 214 7.34 5.68 12.12
C SER A 214 7.21 4.32 12.83
N GLY A 215 7.68 3.24 12.19
CA GLY A 215 7.49 1.87 12.63
C GLY A 215 6.04 1.37 12.49
N SER A 216 5.13 2.16 11.91
CA SER A 216 3.72 1.86 11.79
C SER A 216 3.28 1.92 10.33
N VAL A 217 2.36 1.06 9.92
CA VAL A 217 1.78 1.11 8.56
C VAL A 217 0.78 2.26 8.39
N TRP A 218 0.18 2.77 9.47
CA TRP A 218 -0.89 3.78 9.38
C TRP A 218 -0.47 5.11 8.71
N PRO A 219 0.74 5.64 8.94
CA PRO A 219 1.23 6.79 8.19
C PRO A 219 1.38 6.52 6.68
N ALA A 220 1.72 5.29 6.29
CA ALA A 220 1.75 4.90 4.88
C ALA A 220 0.34 4.77 4.30
N VAL A 221 -0.62 4.25 5.07
CA VAL A 221 -2.05 4.29 4.74
C VAL A 221 -2.50 5.72 4.50
N ALA A 222 -2.05 6.69 5.31
CA ALA A 222 -2.36 8.10 5.10
C ALA A 222 -1.77 8.68 3.81
N VAL A 223 -0.49 8.37 3.48
CA VAL A 223 0.13 8.76 2.20
C VAL A 223 -0.70 8.26 1.01
N HIS A 224 -1.10 6.99 1.07
CA HIS A 224 -1.82 6.31 0.01
C HIS A 224 -3.28 6.80 -0.09
N ALA A 225 -3.97 6.96 1.04
CA ALA A 225 -5.32 7.52 1.10
C ALA A 225 -5.41 8.90 0.45
N VAL A 226 -4.47 9.80 0.75
CA VAL A 226 -4.41 11.13 0.09
C VAL A 226 -4.24 10.99 -1.42
N ASN A 227 -3.42 10.04 -1.88
CA ASN A 227 -3.19 9.83 -3.31
C ASN A 227 -4.40 9.29 -4.06
N ASN A 228 -5.16 8.40 -3.43
CA ASN A 228 -6.33 7.79 -4.05
C ASN A 228 -7.59 8.64 -3.91
N LEU A 229 -7.68 9.47 -2.88
CA LEU A 229 -8.78 10.43 -2.72
C LEU A 229 -8.78 11.50 -3.83
N ALA A 230 -7.63 11.74 -4.47
CA ALA A 230 -7.50 12.72 -5.54
C ALA A 230 -8.46 12.48 -6.72
N LEU A 231 -8.68 11.21 -7.11
CA LEU A 231 -9.54 10.87 -8.24
C LEU A 231 -11.02 11.22 -7.99
N PRO A 232 -11.69 10.69 -6.95
CA PRO A 232 -13.09 11.03 -6.69
C PRO A 232 -13.26 12.53 -6.35
N LEU A 233 -12.27 13.18 -5.72
CA LEU A 233 -12.32 14.64 -5.53
C LEU A 233 -12.25 15.41 -6.84
N LEU A 234 -11.42 14.97 -7.78
CA LEU A 234 -11.35 15.57 -9.11
C LEU A 234 -12.74 15.49 -9.77
N VAL A 235 -13.34 14.29 -9.82
CA VAL A 235 -14.68 14.10 -10.39
C VAL A 235 -15.74 14.96 -9.71
N LEU A 236 -15.71 15.06 -8.38
CA LEU A 236 -16.64 15.92 -7.63
C LEU A 236 -16.52 17.40 -8.02
N VAL A 237 -15.31 17.90 -8.25
CA VAL A 237 -15.04 19.32 -8.51
C VAL A 237 -15.25 19.68 -9.98
N THR A 238 -14.89 18.79 -10.90
CA THR A 238 -14.85 19.10 -12.34
C THR A 238 -15.97 18.44 -13.14
N GLY A 239 -16.63 17.42 -12.58
CA GLY A 239 -17.58 16.57 -13.31
C GLY A 239 -16.90 15.67 -14.37
N THR A 240 -15.56 15.53 -14.36
CA THR A 240 -14.85 14.70 -15.33
C THR A 240 -15.22 13.23 -15.17
N THR A 241 -15.91 12.65 -16.15
CA THR A 241 -16.00 11.20 -16.35
C THR A 241 -14.73 10.70 -17.06
N GLY A 242 -14.49 9.39 -17.08
CA GLY A 242 -13.20 8.82 -17.51
C GLY A 242 -12.77 9.24 -18.92
N PRO A 243 -11.48 9.12 -19.27
CA PRO A 243 -11.05 9.33 -20.65
C PRO A 243 -11.83 8.37 -21.56
N ALA A 244 -12.43 8.94 -22.61
CA ALA A 244 -13.06 8.20 -23.70
C ALA A 244 -12.03 7.39 -24.50
#